data_AF-A0A2M9NSN8-F1
#
_entry.id   AF-A0A2M9NSN8-F1
#
_cell.length_a   1.000
_cell.length_b   1.000
_cell.length_c   1.000
_cell.angle_alpha   90.00
_cell.angle_beta   90.00
_cell.angle_gamma   90.00
#
_symmetry.space_group_name_H-M   'P 1'
#
loop_
_entity.id
_entity.type
_entity.pdbx_description
1 polymer ?
#
loop_
_entity_poly.entity_id
_entity_poly.type
_entity_poly.pdbx_seq_one_letter_code
_entity_poly.pdbx_strand_id
1 'polypeptide(L)'
;TVFMDIPLLFESKLTYMVEKTLLIYADERVQLERLMNRNGLSEAEALARIHSQMPLADKKALADAIIDNNGELTETKKQVRAILNDWHVI
;
A
#
# COMPACT_ATOMS: atom_id res chain seq x y z
N THR A 1 13.47 -12.33 9.13
CA THR A 1 12.28 -11.46 9.12
C THR A 1 11.15 -12.13 8.38
N VAL A 2 9.92 -11.96 8.86
CA VAL A 2 8.70 -12.45 8.20
C VAL A 2 7.92 -11.25 7.69
N PHE A 3 7.38 -11.34 6.48
CA PHE A 3 6.52 -10.30 5.89
C PHE A 3 5.10 -10.84 5.76
N MET A 4 4.13 -10.08 6.24
CA MET A 4 2.70 -10.40 6.13
C MET A 4 2.03 -9.42 5.19
N ASP A 5 1.51 -9.92 4.07
CA ASP A 5 0.71 -9.13 3.13
C ASP A 5 -0.77 -9.23 3.51
N ILE A 6 -1.32 -8.15 4.08
CA ILE A 6 -2.68 -8.12 4.63
C ILE A 6 -3.42 -6.89 4.07
N PRO A 7 -4.32 -7.07 3.08
CA PRO A 7 -5.02 -5.95 2.43
C PRO A 7 -5.85 -5.05 3.35
N LEU A 8 -6.39 -5.62 4.44
CA LEU A 8 -7.29 -4.93 5.39
C LEU A 8 -6.67 -4.82 6.79
N LEU A 9 -5.34 -4.71 6.88
CA LEU A 9 -4.60 -4.69 8.14
C LEU A 9 -5.15 -3.67 9.14
N PHE A 10 -5.36 -2.44 8.68
CA PHE A 10 -5.82 -1.32 9.51
C PHE A 10 -7.32 -1.41 9.78
N GLU A 11 -8.12 -1.71 8.76
CA GLU A 11 -9.58 -1.86 8.85
C GLU A 11 -9.98 -2.97 9.83
N SER A 12 -9.22 -4.07 9.82
CA SER A 12 -9.45 -5.23 10.68
C SER A 12 -8.78 -5.10 12.05
N LYS A 13 -8.08 -3.98 12.31
CA LYS A 13 -7.34 -3.71 13.55
C LYS A 13 -6.34 -4.83 13.90
N LEU A 14 -5.71 -5.42 12.89
CA LEU A 14 -4.77 -6.54 13.04
C LEU A 14 -3.32 -6.07 13.25
N THR A 15 -3.10 -4.77 13.46
CA THR A 15 -1.76 -4.20 13.67
C THR A 15 -1.04 -4.80 14.88
N TYR A 16 -1.78 -5.34 15.87
CA TYR A 16 -1.19 -6.05 17.01
C TYR A 16 -0.41 -7.32 16.63
N MET A 17 -0.60 -7.85 15.42
CA MET A 17 0.08 -9.05 14.93
C MET A 17 1.49 -8.77 14.39
N VAL A 18 1.86 -7.49 14.22
CA VAL A 18 3.11 -7.08 13.59
C VAL A 18 3.83 -6.01 14.42
N GLU A 19 5.15 -5.96 14.32
CA GLU A 19 5.99 -4.98 15.02
C GLU A 19 6.11 -3.66 14.26
N LYS A 20 6.02 -3.73 12.93
CA LYS A 20 6.14 -2.61 12.00
C LYS A 20 5.13 -2.75 10.87
N THR A 21 4.62 -1.61 10.41
CA THR A 21 3.64 -1.50 9.34
C THR A 21 4.23 -0.71 8.17
N LEU A 22 4.09 -1.27 6.98
CA LEU A 22 4.59 -0.68 5.74
C LEU A 22 3.42 -0.47 4.79
N LEU A 23 3.06 0.79 4.54
CA LEU A 23 1.98 1.14 3.63
C LEU A 23 2.53 1.43 2.23
N ILE A 24 2.06 0.71 1.23
CA ILE A 24 2.34 1.01 -0.18
C ILE A 24 1.12 1.69 -0.76
N TYR A 25 1.28 2.89 -1.33
CA TYR A 25 0.17 3.62 -1.95
C TYR A 25 0.51 4.06 -3.36
N ALA A 26 -0.55 4.27 -4.14
CA ALA A 26 -0.53 5.05 -5.37
C ALA A 26 -1.73 5.99 -5.33
N ASP A 27 -1.70 7.04 -6.14
CA ASP A 27 -2.78 7.99 -6.28
C ASP A 27 -4.00 7.30 -6.90
N GLU A 28 -5.19 7.78 -6.58
CA GLU A 28 -6.45 7.17 -7.01
C GLU A 28 -6.51 6.96 -8.52
N ARG A 29 -6.05 7.94 -9.31
CA ARG A 29 -5.97 7.84 -10.78
C ARG A 29 -5.10 6.68 -11.23
N VAL A 30 -3.92 6.52 -10.63
CA VAL A 30 -2.98 5.44 -10.94
C VAL A 30 -3.55 4.09 -10.50
N GLN A 31 -4.20 4.02 -9.34
CA GLN A 31 -4.88 2.80 -8.88
C GLN A 31 -6.01 2.40 -9.83
N LEU A 32 -6.83 3.35 -10.26
CA LEU A 32 -7.94 3.15 -11.18
C LEU A 32 -7.45 2.58 -12.51
N GLU A 33 -6.50 3.26 -13.16
CA GLU A 33 -5.90 2.80 -14.42
C GLU A 33 -5.31 1.40 -14.29
N ARG A 34 -4.57 1.12 -13.21
CA ARG A 34 -3.97 -0.21 -12.98
C ARG A 34 -5.02 -1.28 -12.72
N LEU A 35 -6.09 -0.98 -11.98
CA LEU A 35 -7.18 -1.92 -11.74
C LEU A 35 -7.94 -2.25 -13.02
N MET A 36 -8.27 -1.24 -13.83
CA MET A 36 -8.94 -1.44 -15.10
C MET A 36 -8.06 -2.27 -16.06
N ASN A 37 -6.80 -1.88 -16.23
CA ASN A 37 -5.88 -2.56 -17.16
C ASN A 37 -5.53 -3.99 -16.73
N ARG A 38 -5.34 -4.23 -15.43
CA ARG A 38 -4.91 -5.55 -14.92
C ARG A 38 -6.09 -6.51 -14.75
N ASN A 39 -7.22 -6.02 -14.25
CA ASN A 39 -8.35 -6.85 -13.86
C ASN A 39 -9.52 -6.80 -14.86
N GLY A 40 -9.44 -5.98 -15.92
CA GLY A 40 -10.51 -5.83 -16.91
C GLY A 40 -11.79 -5.23 -16.32
N LEU A 41 -11.67 -4.48 -15.22
CA LEU A 41 -12.80 -3.87 -14.53
C LEU A 41 -13.29 -2.64 -15.28
N SER A 42 -14.60 -2.38 -15.19
CA SER A 42 -15.13 -1.06 -15.52
C SER A 42 -14.64 -0.01 -14.52
N GLU A 43 -14.66 1.25 -14.93
CA GLU A 43 -14.31 2.38 -14.07
C GLU A 43 -15.13 2.38 -12.77
N ALA A 44 -16.44 2.13 -12.87
CA ALA A 44 -17.33 2.09 -11.72
C ALA A 44 -16.98 0.97 -10.73
N GLU A 45 -16.63 -0.23 -11.21
CA GLU A 45 -16.21 -1.35 -10.35
C GLU A 45 -14.87 -1.09 -9.68
N ALA A 46 -13.93 -0.50 -10.42
CA ALA A 46 -12.62 -0.13 -9.88
C ALA A 46 -12.75 0.96 -8.81
N LEU A 47 -13.54 2.01 -9.05
CA LEU A 47 -13.84 3.05 -8.06
C LEU A 47 -14.55 2.50 -6.83
N ALA A 48 -15.56 1.64 -7.01
CA ALA A 48 -16.24 1.00 -5.89
C ALA A 48 -15.28 0.19 -5.00
N ARG A 49 -14.27 -0.44 -5.61
CA ARG A 49 -13.23 -1.19 -4.90
C ARG A 49 -12.19 -0.31 -4.19
N ILE A 50 -11.91 0.87 -4.73
CA ILE A 50 -11.04 1.86 -4.08
C ILE A 50 -11.79 2.46 -2.88
N HIS A 51 -13.05 2.87 -3.08
CA HIS A 51 -13.86 3.54 -2.05
C HIS A 51 -14.38 2.59 -0.95
N SER A 52 -14.34 1.27 -1.14
CA SER A 52 -14.71 0.31 -0.09
C SER A 52 -13.65 0.17 1.00
N GLN A 53 -12.45 0.71 0.79
CA GLN A 53 -11.35 0.65 1.74
C GLN A 53 -11.26 1.92 2.58
N MET A 54 -10.51 1.85 3.68
CA MET A 54 -10.23 3.03 4.50
C MET A 54 -9.51 4.11 3.67
N PRO A 55 -9.86 5.40 3.84
CA PRO A 55 -9.21 6.50 3.15
C PRO A 55 -7.69 6.46 3.29
N LEU A 56 -6.99 6.80 2.21
CA LEU A 56 -5.53 6.75 2.18
C LEU A 56 -4.90 7.67 3.23
N ALA A 57 -5.50 8.84 3.49
CA ALA A 57 -5.02 9.77 4.51
C ALA A 57 -4.98 9.13 5.91
N ASP A 58 -6.00 8.35 6.26
CA ASP A 58 -6.09 7.66 7.54
C ASP A 58 -5.06 6.54 7.62
N LYS A 59 -4.89 5.76 6.54
CA LYS A 59 -3.83 4.72 6.47
C LYS A 59 -2.44 5.31 6.64
N LYS A 60 -2.16 6.46 6.00
CA LYS A 60 -0.87 7.15 6.11
C LYS A 60 -0.57 7.58 7.55
N ALA A 61 -1.58 7.99 8.31
CA ALA A 61 -1.40 8.36 9.72
C ALA A 61 -1.12 7.17 10.64
N LEU A 62 -1.49 5.95 10.24
CA LEU A 62 -1.33 4.73 11.04
C LEU A 62 -0.06 3.93 10.72
N ALA A 63 0.60 4.19 9.58
CA ALA A 63 1.73 3.41 9.11
C ALA A 63 3.07 3.90 9.69
N ASP A 64 3.98 2.97 10.02
CA ASP A 64 5.34 3.30 10.47
C ASP A 64 6.20 3.82 9.32
N ALA A 65 6.02 3.27 8.11
CA ALA A 65 6.69 3.73 6.91
C ALA A 65 5.75 3.65 5.70
N ILE A 66 6.04 4.47 4.70
CA ILE A 66 5.22 4.64 3.51
C ILE A 66 6.10 4.51 2.27
N ILE A 67 5.61 3.78 1.26
CA ILE A 67 6.20 3.67 -0.06
C ILE A 67 5.25 4.29 -1.08
N ASP A 68 5.76 5.25 -1.84
CA ASP A 68 5.09 5.80 -3.01
C ASP A 68 5.34 4.91 -4.23
N ASN A 69 4.27 4.37 -4.80
CA ASN A 69 4.26 3.50 -5.97
C ASN A 69 3.60 4.16 -7.21
N ASN A 70 3.58 5.49 -7.25
CA ASN A 70 3.15 6.27 -8.41
C ASN A 70 4.20 6.26 -9.53
N GLY A 71 5.48 6.21 -9.16
CA GLY A 71 6.60 6.29 -10.10
C GLY A 71 7.04 4.94 -10.66
N GLU A 72 8.27 4.92 -11.15
CA GLU A 72 8.93 3.75 -11.71
C GLU A 72 9.24 2.68 -10.65
N LEU A 73 9.34 1.43 -11.10
CA LEU A 73 9.70 0.29 -10.25
C LEU A 73 11.08 0.50 -9.59
N THR A 74 11.99 1.22 -10.24
CA THR A 74 13.32 1.53 -9.69
C THR A 74 13.23 2.39 -8.43
N GLU A 75 12.33 3.37 -8.40
CA GLU A 75 12.16 4.26 -7.25
C GLU A 75 11.47 3.56 -6.10
N THR A 76 10.49 2.71 -6.41
CA THR A 76 9.88 1.82 -5.42
C THR A 76 10.93 0.92 -4.77
N LYS A 77 11.82 0.30 -5.57
CA LYS A 77 12.91 -0.54 -5.06
C LYS A 77 13.91 0.23 -4.19
N LYS A 78 14.21 1.49 -4.50
CA LYS A 78 15.07 2.34 -3.68
C LYS A 78 14.42 2.64 -2.33
N GLN A 79 13.15 3.04 -2.32
CA GLN A 79 12.39 3.30 -1.09
C GLN A 79 12.33 2.06 -0.18
N VAL A 80 12.02 0.89 -0.74
CA VAL A 80 12.02 -0.38 0.00
C VAL A 80 13.37 -0.64 0.64
N ARG A 81 14.47 -0.53 -0.11
CA ARG A 81 15.82 -0.77 0.43
C ARG A 81 16.18 0.21 1.54
N ALA A 82 15.85 1.48 1.38
CA ALA A 82 16.11 2.49 2.42
C ALA A 82 15.39 2.15 3.72
N ILE A 83 14.09 1.82 3.65
CA ILE A 83 13.29 1.45 4.83
C ILE A 83 13.82 0.18 5.49
N LEU A 84 14.17 -0.85 4.71
CA LEU A 84 14.69 -2.10 5.25
C LEU A 84 16.07 -1.94 5.91
N ASN A 85 16.93 -1.07 5.37
CA ASN A 85 18.19 -0.71 6.01
C ASN A 85 17.95 0.03 7.34
N ASP A 86 17.05 1.02 7.35
CA ASP A 86 16.72 1.79 8.56
C ASP A 86 16.13 0.90 9.66
N TRP A 87 15.38 -0.14 9.27
CA TRP A 87 14.84 -1.15 10.17
C TRP A 87 15.84 -2.25 10.53
N HIS A 88 17.08 -2.19 10.03
CA HIS A 88 18.14 -3.17 10.25
C HIS A 88 17.70 -4.61 9.89
N VAL A 89 16.86 -4.73 8.87
CA VAL A 89 16.37 -6.01 8.35
C VAL A 89 17.36 -6.63 7.36
N ILE A 90 18.09 -5.79 6.63
CA ILE A 90 19.11 -6.15 5.66
C ILE A 90 20.42 -5.38 5.92
#